data_AF-A0A2V8F121-F1
#
_entry.id   AF-A0A2V8F121-F1
#
_cell.length_a   1.000
_cell.length_b   1.000
_cell.length_c   1.000
_cell.angle_alpha   90.00
_cell.angle_beta   90.00
_cell.angle_gamma   90.00
#
_symmetry.space_group_name_H-M   'P 1'
#
loop_
_entity.id
_entity.type
_entity.pdbx_description
1 polymer ?
#
loop_
_entity_poly.entity_id
_entity_poly.type
_entity_poly.pdbx_seq_one_letter_code
_entity_poly.pdbx_strand_id
1 'polypeptide(L)'
;MQVESAHFGTRLATAYNAMTPPSKSHRGIEKIEDWRLRDQKDASMILATVLHHVKRTSQPSYGHLCQPFEAAELVPASDAATILVEWRCFNPFGPSRNALFEAAVPDSYERLLIQRTPPPQVSSTRVWGWLPSSDPRDMRPVVAALFRANGSQERPLMNHLPTHIEPVGPFPAEDVKEFFWDAAQATRTRGLARTCDYMEWFKENPFERVAAELRDALDGRKAPAPATRTEFERWWSLATDAGHIATEKRAIEETLRAQPGEIANFLREALGSRPEVFLTISR
;
A
#
# COMPACT_ATOMS: atom_id res chain seq x y z
N MET A 1 0.93 11.27 33.22
CA MET A 1 1.81 12.37 32.77
C MET A 1 3.17 11.77 32.39
N GLN A 2 3.25 11.17 31.20
CA GLN A 2 4.45 10.58 30.58
C GLN A 2 4.05 10.13 29.15
N VAL A 3 3.82 11.07 28.24
CA VAL A 3 3.55 10.79 26.80
C VAL A 3 4.29 11.77 25.86
N GLU A 4 5.10 12.71 26.36
CA GLU A 4 5.69 13.76 25.51
C GLU A 4 7.16 13.56 25.09
N SER A 5 7.82 12.47 25.50
CA SER A 5 9.25 12.25 25.18
C SER A 5 9.51 11.59 23.82
N ALA A 6 8.56 10.81 23.28
CA ALA A 6 8.76 10.05 22.04
C ALA A 6 8.64 10.88 20.74
N HIS A 7 8.11 12.10 20.80
CA HIS A 7 7.90 12.96 19.63
C HIS A 7 9.05 13.94 19.32
N PHE A 8 10.06 14.07 20.20
CA PHE A 8 11.19 14.98 20.00
C PHE A 8 12.41 14.30 19.35
N GLY A 9 12.70 13.04 19.70
CA GLY A 9 13.86 12.29 19.18
C GLY A 9 13.80 12.01 17.67
N THR A 10 12.62 11.70 17.14
CA THR A 10 12.43 11.34 15.71
C THR A 10 12.56 12.56 14.78
N ARG A 11 12.25 13.77 15.27
CA ARG A 11 12.42 15.03 14.53
C ARG A 11 13.87 15.50 14.50
N LEU A 12 14.64 15.23 15.57
CA LEU A 12 16.07 15.56 15.65
C LEU A 12 16.94 14.64 14.79
N ALA A 13 16.63 13.35 14.68
CA ALA A 13 17.38 12.42 13.82
C ALA A 13 17.21 12.73 12.32
N THR A 14 16.02 13.18 11.92
CA THR A 14 15.71 13.59 10.54
C THR A 14 16.40 14.91 10.18
N ALA A 15 16.48 15.86 11.12
CA ALA A 15 17.20 17.12 10.94
C ALA A 15 18.74 16.94 10.96
N TYR A 16 19.27 16.01 11.77
CA TYR A 16 20.70 15.73 11.87
C TYR A 16 21.29 15.13 10.58
N ASN A 17 20.54 14.23 9.93
CA ASN A 17 20.94 13.64 8.66
C ASN A 17 20.86 14.61 7.46
N ALA A 18 20.10 15.69 7.58
CA ALA A 18 19.97 16.71 6.53
C ALA A 18 21.06 17.82 6.60
N MET A 19 21.84 17.91 7.68
CA MET A 19 22.73 19.06 7.94
C MET A 19 24.23 18.73 8.09
N THR A 20 24.68 17.50 7.84
CA THR A 20 26.08 17.12 8.09
C THR A 20 26.90 17.04 6.80
N PRO A 21 28.02 17.78 6.65
CA PRO A 21 28.83 17.76 5.42
C PRO A 21 29.68 16.49 5.26
N PRO A 22 30.12 16.15 4.04
CA PRO A 22 30.69 14.84 3.66
C PRO A 22 32.11 14.55 4.16
N SER A 23 32.64 15.29 5.14
CA SER A 23 34.09 15.34 5.40
C SER A 23 34.58 14.57 6.64
N LYS A 24 33.86 13.55 7.12
CA LYS A 24 34.34 12.66 8.20
C LYS A 24 34.09 11.18 7.87
N SER A 25 34.67 10.69 6.77
CA SER A 25 34.35 9.38 6.20
C SER A 25 35.24 8.20 6.61
N HIS A 26 36.31 8.34 7.41
CA HIS A 26 37.29 7.23 7.56
C HIS A 26 37.54 6.68 8.97
N ARG A 27 36.74 7.05 9.98
CA ARG A 27 36.72 6.35 11.30
C ARG A 27 35.33 5.85 11.75
N GLY A 28 34.31 6.04 10.92
CA GLY A 28 32.94 5.58 11.19
C GLY A 28 32.61 4.21 10.62
N ILE A 29 33.41 3.70 9.67
CA ILE A 29 33.05 2.50 8.90
C ILE A 29 33.13 1.23 9.77
N GLU A 30 34.17 1.07 10.58
CA GLU A 30 34.31 -0.11 11.47
C GLU A 30 33.24 -0.16 12.59
N LYS A 31 32.80 1.00 13.11
CA LYS A 31 31.71 1.04 14.11
C LYS A 31 30.33 0.87 13.47
N ILE A 32 30.12 1.29 12.22
CA ILE A 32 28.85 1.08 11.52
C ILE A 32 28.69 -0.39 11.16
N GLU A 33 29.76 -1.11 10.79
CA GLU A 33 29.70 -2.55 10.54
C GLU A 33 29.37 -3.35 11.81
N ASP A 34 29.98 -3.04 12.95
CA ASP A 34 29.68 -3.68 14.24
C ASP A 34 28.23 -3.43 14.72
N TRP A 35 27.68 -2.24 14.49
CA TRP A 35 26.28 -1.92 14.79
C TRP A 35 25.33 -2.61 13.81
N ARG A 36 25.66 -2.62 12.51
CA ARG A 36 24.89 -3.30 11.47
C ARG A 36 24.85 -4.82 11.67
N LEU A 37 25.94 -5.41 12.16
CA LEU A 37 26.01 -6.84 12.52
C LEU A 37 25.16 -7.18 13.74
N ARG A 38 25.09 -6.30 14.76
CA ARG A 38 24.20 -6.48 15.92
C ARG A 38 22.72 -6.32 15.52
N ASP A 39 22.40 -5.26 14.78
CA ASP A 39 21.04 -5.01 14.28
C ASP A 39 20.57 -6.11 13.31
N GLN A 40 21.47 -6.67 12.48
CA GLN A 40 21.15 -7.82 11.63
C GLN A 40 20.89 -9.10 12.43
N LYS A 41 21.66 -9.36 13.49
CA LYS A 41 21.47 -10.53 14.35
C LYS A 41 20.15 -10.45 15.12
N ASP A 42 19.79 -9.26 15.59
CA ASP A 42 18.52 -9.02 16.27
C ASP A 42 17.34 -9.09 15.29
N ALA A 43 17.45 -8.50 14.09
CA ALA A 43 16.43 -8.62 13.04
C ALA A 43 16.24 -10.08 12.56
N SER A 44 17.32 -10.85 12.45
CA SER A 44 17.29 -12.28 12.10
C SER A 44 16.49 -13.08 13.13
N MET A 45 16.78 -12.87 14.42
CA MET A 45 16.07 -13.54 15.52
C MET A 45 14.59 -13.15 15.56
N ILE A 46 14.26 -11.89 15.24
CA ILE A 46 12.87 -11.42 15.14
C ILE A 46 12.14 -12.13 14.00
N LEU A 47 12.72 -12.20 12.80
CA LEU A 47 12.08 -12.83 11.63
C LEU A 47 11.82 -14.33 11.84
N ALA A 48 12.78 -15.06 12.41
CA ALA A 48 12.61 -16.48 12.74
C ALA A 48 11.52 -16.70 13.81
N THR A 49 11.46 -15.85 14.83
CA THR A 49 10.43 -15.90 15.88
C THR A 49 9.04 -15.63 15.31
N VAL A 50 8.93 -14.64 14.42
CA VAL A 50 7.68 -14.31 13.74
C VAL A 50 7.24 -15.45 12.83
N LEU A 51 8.14 -16.06 12.06
CA LEU A 51 7.82 -17.23 11.23
C LEU A 51 7.30 -18.40 12.08
N HIS A 52 7.94 -18.69 13.22
CA HIS A 52 7.47 -19.73 14.12
C HIS A 52 6.06 -19.42 14.66
N HIS A 53 5.81 -18.17 15.06
CA HIS A 53 4.48 -17.73 15.50
C HIS A 53 3.43 -17.90 14.41
N VAL A 54 3.72 -17.41 13.19
CA VAL A 54 2.83 -17.50 12.02
C VAL A 54 2.48 -18.95 11.71
N LYS A 55 3.45 -19.86 11.69
CA LYS A 55 3.19 -21.28 11.44
C LYS A 55 2.28 -21.91 12.49
N ARG A 56 2.45 -21.53 13.75
CA ARG A 56 1.60 -22.01 14.86
C ARG A 56 0.17 -21.48 14.76
N THR A 57 -0.03 -20.29 14.19
CA THR A 57 -1.35 -19.65 14.07
C THR A 57 -1.99 -19.80 12.69
N SER A 58 -1.26 -20.36 11.72
CA SER A 58 -1.80 -20.72 10.40
C SER A 58 -2.77 -21.88 10.57
N GLN A 59 -4.04 -21.68 10.21
CA GLN A 59 -5.04 -22.73 10.33
C GLN A 59 -5.07 -23.58 9.05
N PRO A 60 -5.37 -24.88 9.13
CA PRO A 60 -5.40 -25.77 7.95
C PRO A 60 -6.31 -25.27 6.82
N SER A 61 -7.42 -24.62 7.15
CA SER A 61 -8.38 -24.07 6.17
C SER A 61 -7.81 -22.90 5.36
N TYR A 62 -6.78 -22.22 5.87
CA TYR A 62 -6.13 -21.07 5.23
C TYR A 62 -4.71 -21.39 4.74
N GLY A 63 -4.27 -22.64 4.88
CA GLY A 63 -2.98 -23.13 4.41
C GLY A 63 -1.80 -22.38 5.04
N HIS A 64 -1.19 -21.49 4.25
CA HIS A 64 -0.03 -20.69 4.66
C HIS A 64 -0.39 -19.31 5.23
N LEU A 65 -1.67 -18.96 5.30
CA LEU A 65 -2.14 -17.69 5.85
C LEU A 65 -2.50 -17.83 7.34
N CYS A 66 -2.33 -16.75 8.10
CA CYS A 66 -2.71 -16.65 9.50
C CYS A 66 -3.71 -15.51 9.75
N GLN A 67 -4.24 -15.41 10.96
CA GLN A 67 -4.93 -14.19 11.39
C GLN A 67 -3.93 -13.02 11.31
N PRO A 68 -4.25 -11.91 10.62
CA PRO A 68 -3.31 -10.80 10.49
C PRO A 68 -2.99 -10.13 11.82
N PHE A 69 -1.70 -9.86 12.06
CA PHE A 69 -1.25 -9.08 13.22
C PHE A 69 -0.27 -7.98 12.82
N GLU A 70 -0.22 -6.91 13.61
CA GLU A 70 0.72 -5.81 13.40
C GLU A 70 2.09 -6.22 13.94
N ALA A 71 3.14 -5.91 13.19
CA ALA A 71 4.52 -6.15 13.55
C ALA A 71 5.33 -4.88 13.27
N ALA A 72 5.02 -3.80 14.00
CA ALA A 72 5.64 -2.49 13.78
C ALA A 72 7.18 -2.51 13.93
N GLU A 73 7.71 -3.40 14.77
CA GLU A 73 9.15 -3.62 14.98
C GLU A 73 9.79 -4.40 13.82
N LEU A 74 8.99 -5.07 12.99
CA LEU A 74 9.45 -5.81 11.83
C LEU A 74 9.59 -4.84 10.65
N VAL A 75 10.78 -4.27 10.53
CA VAL A 75 11.22 -3.60 9.31
C VAL A 75 12.37 -4.43 8.74
N PRO A 76 12.10 -5.40 7.86
CA PRO A 76 13.18 -6.13 7.21
C PRO A 76 14.06 -5.12 6.47
N ALA A 77 15.37 -5.33 6.54
CA ALA A 77 16.33 -4.58 5.75
C ALA A 77 15.95 -4.70 4.26
N SER A 78 16.24 -3.66 3.47
CA SER A 78 15.79 -3.58 2.07
C SER A 78 16.29 -4.72 1.19
N ASP A 79 17.41 -5.34 1.55
CA ASP A 79 18.00 -6.52 0.91
C ASP A 79 17.31 -7.83 1.30
N ALA A 80 16.58 -7.84 2.42
CA ALA A 80 15.85 -9.00 2.91
C ALA A 80 14.37 -9.04 2.46
N ALA A 81 13.89 -8.01 1.74
CA ALA A 81 12.49 -7.93 1.31
C ALA A 81 12.34 -7.64 -0.19
N THR A 82 11.51 -8.43 -0.87
CA THR A 82 11.14 -8.22 -2.27
C THR A 82 9.69 -7.81 -2.37
N ILE A 83 9.39 -6.78 -3.17
CA ILE A 83 8.01 -6.40 -3.49
C ILE A 83 7.39 -7.50 -4.36
N LEU A 84 6.24 -8.00 -3.92
CA LEU A 84 5.41 -8.95 -4.65
C LEU A 84 4.37 -8.26 -5.52
N VAL A 85 3.70 -7.26 -4.93
CA VAL A 85 2.67 -6.43 -5.58
C VAL A 85 2.66 -5.07 -4.91
N GLU A 86 2.60 -3.98 -5.68
CA GLU A 86 2.43 -2.63 -5.16
C GLU A 86 1.21 -1.94 -5.76
N TRP A 87 0.47 -1.22 -4.92
CA TRP A 87 -0.64 -0.37 -5.34
C TRP A 87 -0.69 0.93 -4.56
N ARG A 88 -1.30 1.94 -5.18
CA ARG A 88 -1.48 3.26 -4.59
C ARG A 88 -2.92 3.71 -4.77
N CYS A 89 -3.41 4.47 -3.81
CA CYS A 89 -4.68 5.18 -3.94
C CYS A 89 -4.38 6.66 -3.83
N PHE A 90 -4.88 7.44 -4.78
CA PHE A 90 -5.05 8.87 -4.58
C PHE A 90 -6.53 9.10 -4.32
N ASN A 91 -6.90 9.32 -3.07
CA ASN A 91 -8.28 9.43 -2.64
C ASN A 91 -8.50 10.73 -1.85
N PRO A 92 -9.76 11.10 -1.54
CA PRO A 92 -10.06 12.37 -0.86
C PRO A 92 -9.42 12.54 0.53
N PHE A 93 -8.95 11.46 1.15
CA PHE A 93 -8.30 11.45 2.46
C PHE A 93 -6.77 11.45 2.37
N GLY A 94 -6.25 11.67 1.16
CA GLY A 94 -4.83 11.74 0.85
C GLY A 94 -4.29 10.49 0.18
N PRO A 95 -3.05 10.57 -0.32
CA PRO A 95 -2.40 9.45 -0.98
C PRO A 95 -2.14 8.33 0.03
N SER A 96 -2.33 7.10 -0.41
CA SER A 96 -1.85 5.91 0.29
C SER A 96 -1.03 5.07 -0.66
N ARG A 97 0.04 4.48 -0.13
CA ARG A 97 0.87 3.48 -0.82
C ARG A 97 0.75 2.19 -0.05
N ASN A 98 0.64 1.07 -0.74
CA ASN A 98 0.55 -0.24 -0.14
C ASN A 98 1.39 -1.18 -0.98
N ALA A 99 2.18 -2.00 -0.31
CA ALA A 99 2.89 -3.06 -1.00
C ALA A 99 2.85 -4.33 -0.16
N LEU A 100 2.66 -5.44 -0.87
CA LEU A 100 2.87 -6.78 -0.35
C LEU A 100 4.32 -7.15 -0.64
N PHE A 101 5.02 -7.65 0.36
CA PHE A 101 6.39 -8.09 0.28
C PHE A 101 6.50 -9.53 0.73
N GLU A 102 7.49 -10.22 0.18
CA GLU A 102 8.11 -11.34 0.85
C GLU A 102 9.31 -10.84 1.66
N ALA A 103 9.52 -11.39 2.85
CA ALA A 103 10.73 -11.16 3.63
C ALA A 103 11.45 -12.50 3.86
N ALA A 104 12.70 -12.59 3.43
CA ALA A 104 13.53 -13.77 3.64
C ALA A 104 13.80 -13.98 5.13
N VAL A 105 13.58 -15.20 5.62
CA VAL A 105 13.89 -15.57 7.00
C VAL A 105 15.29 -16.22 7.00
N PRO A 106 16.24 -15.71 7.79
CA PRO A 106 17.59 -16.28 7.83
C PRO A 106 17.59 -17.76 8.17
N ASP A 107 18.50 -18.51 7.54
CA ASP A 107 18.65 -19.95 7.69
C ASP A 107 17.38 -20.78 7.34
N SER A 108 16.43 -20.18 6.61
CA SER A 108 15.23 -20.85 6.10
C SER A 108 15.03 -20.58 4.61
N TYR A 109 14.43 -21.55 3.91
CA TYR A 109 13.92 -21.36 2.55
C TYR A 109 12.58 -20.63 2.52
N GLU A 110 11.91 -20.56 3.67
CA GLU A 110 10.59 -19.97 3.84
C GLU A 110 10.69 -18.47 4.05
N ARG A 111 9.58 -17.80 3.75
CA ARG A 111 9.53 -16.34 3.76
C ARG A 111 8.29 -15.86 4.49
N LEU A 112 8.34 -14.65 5.03
CA LEU A 112 7.16 -14.01 5.61
C LEU A 112 6.42 -13.24 4.52
N LEU A 113 5.09 -13.36 4.51
CA LEU A 113 4.22 -12.53 3.67
C LEU A 113 3.79 -11.31 4.48
N ILE A 114 4.27 -10.14 4.10
CA ILE A 114 4.05 -8.90 4.86
C ILE A 114 3.43 -7.81 3.98
N GLN A 115 2.55 -7.00 4.53
CA GLN A 115 2.08 -5.76 3.90
C GLN A 115 2.71 -4.59 4.61
N ARG A 116 3.16 -3.60 3.84
CA ARG A 116 3.53 -2.29 4.38
C ARG A 116 2.67 -1.21 3.78
N THR A 117 2.18 -0.34 4.64
CA THR A 117 1.52 0.92 4.28
C THR A 117 2.42 2.03 4.81
N PRO A 118 3.28 2.66 3.98
CA PRO A 118 4.10 3.76 4.43
C PRO A 118 3.26 5.02 4.70
N PRO A 119 3.81 6.02 5.43
CA PRO A 119 3.15 7.30 5.69
C PRO A 119 2.55 7.94 4.42
N PRO A 120 1.49 8.78 4.55
CA PRO A 120 1.38 9.82 5.57
C PRO A 120 0.46 9.56 6.78
N GLN A 121 -0.50 8.62 6.73
CA GLN A 121 -1.47 8.50 7.84
C GLN A 121 -0.89 7.75 9.07
N VAL A 122 -0.32 6.56 8.91
CA VAL A 122 0.47 5.80 9.92
C VAL A 122 1.30 4.76 9.16
N SER A 123 2.60 4.60 9.49
CA SER A 123 3.37 3.46 8.97
C SER A 123 2.90 2.19 9.66
N SER A 124 2.34 1.24 8.92
CA SER A 124 2.01 -0.09 9.45
C SER A 124 2.75 -1.18 8.69
N THR A 125 3.21 -2.19 9.44
CA THR A 125 3.69 -3.45 8.89
C THR A 125 2.81 -4.55 9.45
N ARG A 126 2.21 -5.33 8.56
CA ARG A 126 1.31 -6.42 8.92
C ARG A 126 1.81 -7.72 8.36
N VAL A 127 1.75 -8.77 9.17
CA VAL A 127 2.08 -10.13 8.75
C VAL A 127 0.80 -10.87 8.40
N TRP A 128 0.77 -11.47 7.21
CA TRP A 128 -0.40 -12.18 6.66
C TRP A 128 -0.24 -13.70 6.67
N GLY A 129 1.00 -14.16 6.72
CA GLY A 129 1.30 -15.58 6.59
C GLY A 129 2.76 -15.80 6.25
N TRP A 130 3.03 -16.97 5.70
CA TRP A 130 4.35 -17.37 5.24
C TRP A 130 4.27 -17.88 3.80
N LEU A 131 5.41 -17.95 3.13
CA LEU A 131 5.54 -18.47 1.78
C LEU A 131 6.48 -19.67 1.83
N PRO A 132 6.17 -20.75 1.09
CA PRO A 132 6.93 -22.01 1.16
C PRO A 132 8.33 -21.90 0.54
N SER A 133 8.52 -21.00 -0.41
CA SER A 133 9.79 -20.79 -1.12
C SER A 133 9.86 -19.38 -1.70
N SER A 134 10.97 -19.09 -2.38
CA SER A 134 11.17 -17.90 -3.21
C SER A 134 10.68 -18.06 -4.66
N ASP A 135 10.24 -19.26 -5.06
CA ASP A 135 9.79 -19.50 -6.43
C ASP A 135 8.39 -18.89 -6.60
N PRO A 136 8.19 -17.98 -7.57
CA PRO A 136 6.89 -17.35 -7.80
C PRO A 136 5.76 -18.35 -8.04
N ARG A 137 6.07 -19.53 -8.60
CA ARG A 137 5.09 -20.60 -8.82
C ARG A 137 4.53 -21.15 -7.50
N ASP A 138 5.36 -21.24 -6.47
CA ASP A 138 4.96 -21.73 -5.15
C ASP A 138 4.32 -20.62 -4.31
N MET A 139 4.74 -19.36 -4.51
CA MET A 139 4.16 -18.20 -3.81
C MET A 139 2.76 -17.86 -4.30
N ARG A 140 2.51 -18.01 -5.61
CA ARG A 140 1.28 -17.59 -6.28
C ARG A 140 -0.02 -18.11 -5.63
N PRO A 141 -0.17 -19.40 -5.28
CA PRO A 141 -1.38 -19.89 -4.62
C PRO A 141 -1.67 -19.22 -3.28
N VAL A 142 -0.63 -18.90 -2.50
CA VAL A 142 -0.75 -18.23 -1.19
C VAL A 142 -1.19 -16.78 -1.37
N VAL A 143 -0.56 -16.07 -2.30
CA VAL A 143 -0.92 -14.67 -2.61
C VAL A 143 -2.35 -14.60 -3.16
N ALA A 144 -2.72 -15.49 -4.09
CA ALA A 144 -4.09 -15.56 -4.61
C ALA A 144 -5.11 -15.80 -3.49
N ALA A 145 -4.82 -16.72 -2.55
CA ALA A 145 -5.69 -16.99 -1.42
C ALA A 145 -5.88 -15.76 -0.52
N LEU A 146 -4.83 -14.96 -0.30
CA LEU A 146 -4.91 -13.73 0.48
C LEU A 146 -5.84 -12.70 -0.18
N PHE A 147 -5.71 -12.49 -1.50
CA PHE A 147 -6.57 -11.55 -2.22
C PHE A 147 -8.03 -12.02 -2.27
N ARG A 148 -8.26 -13.33 -2.47
CA ARG A 148 -9.60 -13.92 -2.45
C ARG A 148 -10.29 -13.81 -1.10
N ALA A 149 -9.54 -13.94 -0.01
CA ALA A 149 -10.04 -13.70 1.33
C ALA A 149 -10.17 -12.20 1.66
N ASN A 150 -9.42 -11.36 0.93
CA ASN A 150 -9.16 -9.95 1.24
C ASN A 150 -8.73 -9.75 2.72
N GLY A 151 -7.94 -10.69 3.25
CA GLY A 151 -7.55 -10.67 4.65
C GLY A 151 -8.66 -11.10 5.61
N SER A 152 -8.98 -10.27 6.60
CA SER A 152 -10.07 -10.51 7.56
C SER A 152 -11.06 -9.34 7.60
N GLN A 153 -12.27 -9.56 8.14
CA GLN A 153 -13.27 -8.48 8.26
C GLN A 153 -12.78 -7.31 9.12
N GLU A 154 -12.01 -7.59 10.18
CA GLU A 154 -11.46 -6.56 11.06
C GLU A 154 -10.24 -5.86 10.44
N ARG A 155 -9.53 -6.56 9.55
CA ARG A 155 -8.29 -6.10 8.94
C ARG A 155 -8.30 -6.51 7.47
N PRO A 156 -9.02 -5.79 6.61
CA PRO A 156 -9.02 -6.08 5.19
C PRO A 156 -7.67 -5.76 4.57
N LEU A 157 -7.27 -6.52 3.55
CA LEU A 157 -6.08 -6.22 2.74
C LEU A 157 -6.28 -4.88 2.02
N MET A 158 -7.46 -4.69 1.43
CA MET A 158 -7.91 -3.43 0.85
C MET A 158 -9.40 -3.19 1.10
N ASN A 159 -9.76 -1.90 1.23
CA ASN A 159 -11.15 -1.47 1.40
C ASN A 159 -11.84 -1.14 0.07
N HIS A 160 -11.05 -0.81 -0.95
CA HIS A 160 -11.48 -0.45 -2.28
C HIS A 160 -10.34 -0.77 -3.25
N LEU A 161 -10.68 -0.94 -4.53
CA LEU A 161 -9.69 -1.09 -5.57
C LEU A 161 -8.84 0.19 -5.71
N PRO A 162 -7.52 0.06 -5.92
CA PRO A 162 -6.64 1.22 -6.09
C PRO A 162 -6.92 1.99 -7.38
N THR A 163 -6.42 3.22 -7.46
CA THR A 163 -6.41 4.01 -8.70
C THR A 163 -5.13 3.78 -9.50
N HIS A 164 -4.14 3.10 -8.92
CA HIS A 164 -2.80 2.97 -9.47
C HIS A 164 -2.22 1.62 -9.04
N ILE A 165 -1.85 0.79 -10.01
CA ILE A 165 -1.13 -0.47 -9.80
C ILE A 165 0.15 -0.45 -10.61
N GLU A 166 1.29 -0.61 -9.93
CA GLU A 166 2.55 -0.86 -10.62
C GLU A 166 2.75 -2.38 -10.62
N PRO A 167 2.85 -3.05 -11.78
CA PRO A 167 3.15 -4.47 -11.86
C PRO A 167 4.65 -4.71 -11.56
N VAL A 168 5.05 -4.37 -10.33
CA VAL A 168 6.37 -4.64 -9.79
C VAL A 168 6.35 -5.97 -9.05
N GLY A 169 7.42 -6.74 -9.20
CA GLY A 169 7.58 -8.02 -8.53
C GLY A 169 7.70 -9.19 -9.49
N PRO A 170 7.63 -10.42 -8.98
CA PRO A 170 7.98 -11.60 -9.75
C PRO A 170 6.79 -12.24 -10.49
N PHE A 171 5.57 -11.73 -10.29
CA PHE A 171 4.37 -12.29 -10.91
C PHE A 171 4.11 -11.68 -12.29
N PRO A 172 3.65 -12.48 -13.27
CA PRO A 172 3.13 -11.95 -14.53
C PRO A 172 1.96 -10.97 -14.30
N ALA A 173 1.82 -9.98 -15.17
CA ALA A 173 0.76 -8.97 -15.04
C ALA A 173 -0.66 -9.58 -15.01
N GLU A 174 -0.90 -10.67 -15.76
CA GLU A 174 -2.18 -11.39 -15.73
C GLU A 174 -2.48 -12.05 -14.37
N ASP A 175 -1.46 -12.53 -13.66
CA ASP A 175 -1.67 -13.06 -12.31
C ASP A 175 -2.00 -11.95 -11.33
N VAL A 176 -1.30 -10.81 -11.42
CA VAL A 176 -1.60 -9.62 -10.59
C VAL A 176 -3.03 -9.14 -10.85
N LYS A 177 -3.46 -9.12 -12.12
CA LYS A 177 -4.83 -8.81 -12.51
C LYS A 177 -5.84 -9.72 -11.85
N GLU A 178 -5.65 -11.03 -11.92
CA GLU A 178 -6.56 -11.98 -11.26
C GLU A 178 -6.56 -11.83 -9.73
N PHE A 179 -5.43 -11.48 -9.11
CA PHE A 179 -5.41 -11.15 -7.68
C PHE A 179 -6.34 -9.98 -7.37
N PHE A 180 -6.27 -8.88 -8.12
CA PHE A 180 -7.16 -7.73 -7.90
C PHE A 180 -8.62 -8.04 -8.24
N TRP A 181 -8.89 -8.93 -9.19
CA TRP A 181 -10.25 -9.42 -9.44
C TRP A 181 -10.81 -10.18 -8.24
N ASP A 182 -10.01 -11.11 -7.68
CA ASP A 182 -10.37 -11.86 -6.47
C ASP A 182 -10.66 -10.90 -5.30
N ALA A 183 -9.85 -9.85 -5.12
CA ALA A 183 -10.10 -8.82 -4.10
C ALA A 183 -11.34 -7.96 -4.39
N ALA A 184 -11.62 -7.64 -5.66
CA ALA A 184 -12.83 -6.91 -6.04
C ALA A 184 -14.11 -7.69 -5.66
N GLN A 185 -14.09 -9.01 -5.87
CA GLN A 185 -15.18 -9.90 -5.48
C GLN A 185 -15.32 -10.00 -3.96
N ALA A 186 -14.20 -10.19 -3.25
CA ALA A 186 -14.17 -10.31 -1.79
C ALA A 186 -14.66 -9.04 -1.08
N THR A 187 -14.27 -7.87 -1.58
CA THR A 187 -14.73 -6.56 -1.06
C THR A 187 -16.16 -6.21 -1.48
N ARG A 188 -16.74 -6.97 -2.42
CA ARG A 188 -17.99 -6.62 -3.11
C ARG A 188 -17.93 -5.18 -3.65
N THR A 189 -16.80 -4.81 -4.26
CA THR A 189 -16.55 -3.45 -4.77
C THR A 189 -17.76 -2.98 -5.58
N ARG A 190 -18.31 -1.81 -5.22
CA ARG A 190 -19.49 -1.21 -5.86
C ARG A 190 -19.12 0.08 -6.55
N GLY A 191 -19.88 0.43 -7.59
CA GLY A 191 -19.70 1.68 -8.31
C GLY A 191 -18.40 1.77 -9.12
N LEU A 192 -17.80 0.62 -9.47
CA LEU A 192 -16.53 0.59 -10.21
C LEU A 192 -16.62 1.30 -11.57
N ALA A 193 -17.75 1.18 -12.27
CA ALA A 193 -18.00 1.94 -13.50
C ALA A 193 -17.83 3.45 -13.30
N ARG A 194 -18.38 3.99 -12.20
CA ARG A 194 -18.26 5.41 -11.88
C ARG A 194 -16.83 5.80 -11.54
N THR A 195 -16.09 4.95 -10.83
CA THR A 195 -14.66 5.14 -10.60
C THR A 195 -13.91 5.21 -11.93
N CYS A 196 -14.22 4.33 -12.89
CA CYS A 196 -13.64 4.39 -14.24
C CYS A 196 -13.99 5.71 -14.95
N ASP A 197 -15.26 6.14 -14.89
CA ASP A 197 -15.70 7.40 -15.48
C ASP A 197 -14.90 8.59 -14.91
N TYR A 198 -14.70 8.61 -13.59
CA TYR A 198 -13.87 9.63 -12.94
C TYR A 198 -12.40 9.59 -13.35
N MET A 199 -11.80 8.40 -13.42
CA MET A 199 -10.42 8.25 -13.88
C MET A 199 -10.24 8.72 -15.32
N GLU A 200 -11.25 8.55 -16.18
CA GLU A 200 -11.23 9.02 -17.57
C GLU A 200 -11.50 10.52 -17.70
N TRP A 201 -12.54 11.05 -17.06
CA TRP A 201 -12.91 12.47 -17.11
C TRP A 201 -11.83 13.37 -16.54
N PHE A 202 -11.16 12.91 -15.48
CA PHE A 202 -10.15 13.67 -14.75
C PHE A 202 -8.74 13.10 -14.93
N LYS A 203 -8.47 12.44 -16.07
CA LYS A 203 -7.19 11.78 -16.37
C LYS A 203 -5.95 12.67 -16.19
N GLU A 204 -6.10 13.98 -16.38
CA GLU A 204 -5.00 14.97 -16.27
C GLU A 204 -5.00 15.72 -14.92
N ASN A 205 -6.06 15.59 -14.11
CA ASN A 205 -6.22 16.32 -12.86
C ASN A 205 -6.77 15.43 -11.72
N PRO A 206 -5.90 14.66 -11.05
CA PRO A 206 -6.30 13.79 -9.93
C PRO A 206 -6.97 14.54 -8.77
N PHE A 207 -6.63 15.82 -8.54
CA PHE A 207 -7.24 16.64 -7.48
C PHE A 207 -8.72 16.94 -7.75
N GLU A 208 -9.07 17.29 -9.00
CA GLU A 208 -10.48 17.44 -9.40
C GLU A 208 -11.24 16.11 -9.30
N ARG A 209 -10.59 14.99 -9.65
CA ARG A 209 -11.15 13.65 -9.50
C ARG A 209 -11.59 13.37 -8.06
N VAL A 210 -10.66 13.49 -7.11
CA VAL A 210 -10.96 13.20 -5.70
C VAL A 210 -11.98 14.17 -5.10
N ALA A 211 -12.00 15.43 -5.55
CA ALA A 211 -13.03 16.38 -5.13
C ALA A 211 -14.43 15.98 -5.65
N ALA A 212 -14.53 15.50 -6.90
CA ALA A 212 -15.77 15.00 -7.46
C ALA A 212 -16.24 13.73 -6.75
N GLU A 213 -15.34 12.78 -6.47
CA GLU A 213 -15.63 11.56 -5.70
C GLU A 213 -16.14 11.89 -4.29
N LEU A 214 -15.50 12.85 -3.60
CA LEU A 214 -15.92 13.29 -2.27
C LEU A 214 -17.31 13.91 -2.30
N ARG A 215 -17.61 14.76 -3.29
CA ARG A 215 -18.95 15.35 -3.44
C ARG A 215 -20.02 14.29 -3.66
N ASP A 216 -19.77 13.35 -4.57
CA ASP A 216 -20.71 12.26 -4.85
C ASP A 216 -20.98 11.39 -3.61
N ALA A 217 -19.95 11.18 -2.78
CA ALA A 217 -20.09 10.48 -1.49
C ALA A 217 -20.91 11.29 -0.47
N LEU A 218 -20.70 12.61 -0.39
CA LEU A 218 -21.47 13.50 0.49
C LEU A 218 -22.94 13.64 0.06
N ASP A 219 -23.21 13.61 -1.24
CA ASP A 219 -24.57 13.64 -1.80
C ASP A 219 -25.33 12.32 -1.61
N GLY A 220 -24.70 11.31 -1.00
CA GLY A 220 -25.33 10.04 -0.67
C GLY A 220 -25.71 9.22 -1.91
N ARG A 221 -25.11 9.49 -3.07
CA ARG A 221 -25.38 8.75 -4.29
C ARG A 221 -24.99 7.29 -4.07
N LYS A 222 -25.99 6.41 -4.12
CA LYS A 222 -25.77 4.97 -3.91
C LYS A 222 -24.88 4.44 -5.02
N ALA A 223 -23.76 3.84 -4.64
CA ALA A 223 -22.95 3.07 -5.57
C ALA A 223 -23.81 1.91 -6.12
N PRO A 224 -23.96 1.79 -7.45
CA PRO A 224 -24.72 0.70 -8.05
C PRO A 224 -24.06 -0.66 -7.77
N ALA A 225 -24.70 -1.72 -8.26
CA ALA A 225 -24.40 -3.13 -8.05
C ALA A 225 -22.89 -3.51 -7.97
N PRO A 226 -22.55 -4.69 -7.41
CA PRO A 226 -21.17 -5.18 -7.39
C PRO A 226 -20.52 -5.16 -8.77
N ALA A 227 -19.21 -4.91 -8.80
CA ALA A 227 -18.41 -4.81 -10.01
C ALA A 227 -18.56 -6.06 -10.89
N THR A 228 -18.89 -5.82 -12.16
CA THR A 228 -18.86 -6.84 -13.22
C THR A 228 -17.44 -7.05 -13.73
N ARG A 229 -17.21 -8.17 -14.43
CA ARG A 229 -15.90 -8.43 -15.04
C ARG A 229 -15.56 -7.38 -16.09
N THR A 230 -16.52 -6.93 -16.89
CA THR A 230 -16.31 -5.88 -17.91
C THR A 230 -15.87 -4.56 -17.29
N GLU A 231 -16.51 -4.13 -16.19
CA GLU A 231 -16.11 -2.92 -15.46
C GLU A 231 -14.73 -3.08 -14.84
N PHE A 232 -14.40 -4.28 -14.35
CA PHE A 232 -13.07 -4.59 -13.83
C PHE A 232 -11.99 -4.53 -14.92
N GLU A 233 -12.25 -5.06 -16.11
CA GLU A 233 -11.32 -4.99 -17.25
C GLU A 233 -11.06 -3.53 -17.65
N ARG A 234 -12.10 -2.70 -17.67
CA ARG A 234 -11.97 -1.25 -17.89
C ARG A 234 -11.18 -0.57 -16.77
N TRP A 235 -11.45 -0.91 -15.52
CA TRP A 235 -10.69 -0.37 -14.39
C TRP A 235 -9.21 -0.77 -14.48
N TRP A 236 -8.92 -2.04 -14.79
CA TRP A 236 -7.56 -2.55 -14.89
C TRP A 236 -6.75 -1.80 -15.94
N SER A 237 -7.33 -1.54 -17.12
CA SER A 237 -6.66 -0.78 -18.17
C SER A 237 -6.34 0.65 -17.75
N LEU A 238 -7.20 1.29 -16.95
CA LEU A 238 -6.98 2.64 -16.43
C LEU A 238 -5.95 2.66 -15.28
N ALA A 239 -6.08 1.74 -14.32
CA ALA A 239 -5.23 1.68 -13.13
C ALA A 239 -3.79 1.23 -13.44
N THR A 240 -3.57 0.64 -14.61
CA THR A 240 -2.25 0.24 -15.13
C THR A 240 -1.75 1.09 -16.29
N ASP A 241 -2.53 2.10 -16.73
CA ASP A 241 -2.12 3.00 -17.81
C ASP A 241 -0.93 3.87 -17.37
N ALA A 242 0.14 3.87 -18.18
CA ALA A 242 1.38 4.55 -17.82
C ALA A 242 1.23 6.08 -17.71
N GLY A 243 0.36 6.69 -18.54
CA GLY A 243 0.10 8.13 -18.51
C GLY A 243 -0.71 8.55 -17.28
N HIS A 244 -1.73 7.76 -16.95
CA HIS A 244 -2.52 7.91 -15.73
C HIS A 244 -1.62 7.75 -14.49
N ILE A 245 -0.84 6.67 -14.43
CA ILE A 245 0.12 6.38 -13.36
C ILE A 245 1.09 7.54 -13.14
N ALA A 246 1.68 8.08 -14.21
CA ALA A 246 2.61 9.21 -14.11
C ALA A 246 1.94 10.46 -13.53
N THR A 247 0.69 10.71 -13.91
CA THR A 247 -0.09 11.86 -13.43
C THR A 247 -0.49 11.70 -11.96
N GLU A 248 -1.00 10.53 -11.58
CA GLU A 248 -1.31 10.19 -10.18
C GLU A 248 -0.06 10.25 -9.30
N LYS A 249 1.08 9.70 -9.77
CA LYS A 249 2.33 9.73 -9.01
C LYS A 249 2.79 11.16 -8.72
N ARG A 250 2.72 12.05 -9.70
CA ARG A 250 3.04 13.47 -9.52
C ARG A 250 2.12 14.13 -8.49
N ALA A 251 0.82 13.88 -8.53
CA ALA A 251 -0.14 14.41 -7.56
C ALA A 251 0.11 13.86 -6.14
N ILE A 252 0.45 12.57 -6.02
CA ILE A 252 0.88 11.95 -4.76
C ILE A 252 2.14 12.64 -4.22
N GLU A 253 3.18 12.82 -5.05
CA GLU A 253 4.42 13.47 -4.63
C GLU A 253 4.22 14.93 -4.23
N GLU A 254 3.39 15.67 -4.94
CA GLU A 254 3.00 17.04 -4.61
C GLU A 254 2.30 17.09 -3.24
N THR A 255 1.35 16.18 -3.02
CA THR A 255 0.62 16.06 -1.75
C THR A 255 1.53 15.71 -0.58
N LEU A 256 2.55 14.86 -0.79
CA LEU A 256 3.52 14.50 0.24
C LEU A 256 4.52 15.63 0.56
N ARG A 257 4.74 16.57 -0.36
CA ARG A 257 5.60 17.76 -0.15
C ARG A 257 4.82 18.93 0.45
N ALA A 258 3.50 18.94 0.32
CA ALA A 258 2.63 20.00 0.80
C ALA A 258 2.64 20.11 2.33
N GLN A 259 2.55 21.33 2.85
CA GLN A 259 2.41 21.61 4.28
C GLN A 259 1.02 21.17 4.79
N PRO A 260 0.91 20.78 6.08
CA PRO A 260 -0.39 20.53 6.70
C PRO A 260 -1.32 21.74 6.54
N GLY A 261 -2.37 21.60 5.73
CA GLY A 261 -3.33 22.67 5.40
C GLY A 261 -3.43 23.02 3.91
N GLU A 262 -2.36 22.80 3.14
CA GLU A 262 -2.36 23.03 1.68
C GLU A 262 -3.23 22.00 0.95
N ILE A 263 -3.23 20.74 1.41
CA ILE A 263 -4.12 19.67 0.91
C ILE A 263 -5.59 20.06 1.10
N ALA A 264 -5.93 20.63 2.26
CA ALA A 264 -7.28 21.09 2.54
C ALA A 264 -7.68 22.28 1.64
N ASN A 265 -6.72 23.13 1.26
CA ASN A 265 -6.95 24.21 0.31
C ASN A 265 -7.14 23.67 -1.12
N PHE A 266 -6.32 22.72 -1.57
CA PHE A 266 -6.51 22.06 -2.88
C PHE A 266 -7.90 21.42 -3.01
N LEU A 267 -8.34 20.67 -1.99
CA LEU A 267 -9.68 20.07 -1.98
C LEU A 267 -10.78 21.13 -1.92
N ARG A 268 -10.60 22.21 -1.16
CA ARG A 268 -11.58 23.32 -1.07
C ARG A 268 -11.70 24.07 -2.39
N GLU A 269 -10.60 24.34 -3.07
CA GLU A 269 -10.57 25.00 -4.38
C GLU A 269 -11.17 24.11 -5.47
N ALA A 270 -10.84 22.81 -5.48
CA ALA A 270 -11.42 21.85 -6.41
C ALA A 270 -12.95 21.68 -6.18
N LEU A 271 -13.40 21.69 -4.92
CA LEU A 271 -14.82 21.70 -4.58
C LEU A 271 -15.51 23.04 -4.93
N GLY A 272 -14.78 24.16 -5.00
CA GLY A 272 -15.35 25.47 -5.33
C GLY A 272 -15.39 25.81 -6.83
N SER A 273 -14.53 25.19 -7.64
CA SER A 273 -14.16 25.74 -8.97
C SER A 273 -15.02 25.28 -10.16
N ARG A 274 -15.82 24.21 -10.06
CA ARG A 274 -16.62 23.72 -11.20
C ARG A 274 -17.99 23.17 -10.81
N PRO A 275 -19.08 23.97 -10.88
CA PRO A 275 -20.45 23.45 -10.76
C PRO A 275 -20.91 22.72 -12.04
N GLU A 276 -20.32 23.05 -13.20
CA GLU A 276 -20.91 22.75 -14.52
C GLU A 276 -20.66 21.32 -15.02
N VAL A 277 -19.54 20.69 -14.65
CA VAL A 277 -19.26 19.27 -14.98
C VAL A 277 -20.33 18.34 -14.38
N PHE A 278 -20.98 18.77 -13.31
CA PHE A 278 -21.99 18.02 -12.56
C PHE A 278 -23.40 18.09 -13.16
N LEU A 279 -23.67 19.06 -14.04
CA LEU A 279 -24.95 19.18 -14.75
C LEU A 279 -25.06 18.18 -15.91
N THR A 280 -23.92 17.75 -16.47
CA THR A 280 -23.86 16.79 -17.58
C THR A 280 -24.06 15.34 -17.12
N ILE A 281 -23.80 15.04 -15.83
CA ILE A 281 -23.95 13.70 -15.23
C ILE A 281 -25.43 13.41 -14.85
N SER A 282 -26.32 14.40 -14.97
CA SER A 282 -27.74 14.31 -14.60
C SER A 282 -28.71 14.21 -15.80
N ARG A 283 -28.24 13.77 -16.98
CA ARG A 283 -29.11 13.47 -18.13
C ARG A 283 -28.98 12.03 -18.58
#